data_AF-A0A7Z9LPC1-F1
#
_entry.id   AF-A0A7Z9LPC1-F1
#
_cell.length_a   1.000
_cell.length_b   1.000
_cell.length_c   1.000
_cell.angle_alpha   90.00
_cell.angle_beta   90.00
_cell.angle_gamma   90.00
#
_symmetry.space_group_name_H-M   'P 1'
#
loop_
_entity.id
_entity.type
_entity.pdbx_description
1 polymer ?
#
loop_
_entity_poly.entity_id
_entity_poly.type
_entity_poly.pdbx_seq_one_letter_code
_entity_poly.pdbx_strand_id
1 'polypeptide(L)'
;IAPIVNARGPLFVHPKGLVKRTTFHVMQMYANELGSTISPVAVTSSNLPGIAENIAAVDAITTIDPGSNEWKVALINRHPESSASISLQFGDKNIDGEVAAIVLSGDSPDAFNDVDHPNRVAPRKIRLTIENGMIDVPPHSLIIIAIQ
;
A
#
# COMPACT_ATOMS: atom_id res chain seq x y z
N ILE A 1 7.10 17.22 1.63
CA ILE A 1 6.66 17.30 0.21
C ILE A 1 6.70 18.74 -0.27
N ALA A 2 7.01 18.99 -1.54
CA ALA A 2 7.06 20.33 -2.09
C ALA A 2 6.74 20.34 -3.61
N PRO A 3 5.75 21.13 -4.07
CA PRO A 3 4.77 21.91 -3.32
C PRO A 3 3.60 21.04 -2.78
N ILE A 4 2.72 21.61 -1.96
CA ILE A 4 1.52 20.91 -1.42
C ILE A 4 0.32 21.02 -2.39
N VAL A 5 0.19 22.15 -3.09
CA VAL A 5 -0.99 22.47 -3.92
C VAL A 5 -0.58 22.80 -5.36
N ASN A 6 -1.42 22.40 -6.32
CA ASN A 6 -1.32 22.64 -7.76
C ASN A 6 -0.03 22.09 -8.37
N ALA A 7 0.72 22.90 -9.13
CA ALA A 7 1.95 22.55 -9.85
C ALA A 7 2.25 21.04 -9.91
N ARG A 8 3.01 20.54 -8.93
CA ARG A 8 3.28 19.10 -8.70
C ARG A 8 2.84 18.60 -7.33
N GLY A 9 1.98 19.37 -6.66
CA GLY A 9 1.47 19.02 -5.35
C GLY A 9 0.45 17.88 -5.39
N PRO A 10 0.27 17.15 -4.28
CA PRO A 10 -0.74 16.09 -4.14
C PRO A 10 -2.18 16.58 -4.27
N LEU A 11 -2.43 17.86 -4.00
CA LEU A 11 -3.74 18.48 -4.14
C LEU A 11 -3.77 19.36 -5.40
N PHE A 12 -4.75 19.15 -6.27
CA PHE A 12 -5.00 20.02 -7.42
C PHE A 12 -6.32 20.77 -7.22
N VAL A 13 -6.24 22.08 -7.01
CA VAL A 13 -7.37 22.98 -6.79
C VAL A 13 -7.68 23.70 -8.10
N HIS A 14 -8.96 23.70 -8.48
CA HIS A 14 -9.47 24.37 -9.67
C HIS A 14 -10.78 25.10 -9.35
N PRO A 15 -11.30 26.00 -10.22
CA PRO A 15 -12.47 26.81 -9.89
C PRO A 15 -13.74 26.04 -9.50
N LYS A 16 -13.85 24.76 -9.88
CA LYS A 16 -15.00 23.91 -9.60
C LYS A 16 -14.79 22.95 -8.43
N GLY A 17 -13.61 22.92 -7.82
CA GLY A 17 -13.35 22.02 -6.70
C GLY A 17 -11.89 21.60 -6.52
N LEU A 18 -11.73 20.38 -6.00
CA LEU A 18 -10.46 19.81 -5.59
C LEU A 18 -10.34 18.39 -6.14
N VAL A 19 -9.20 18.08 -6.74
CA VAL A 19 -8.78 16.73 -7.08
C VAL A 19 -7.68 16.30 -6.12
N LYS A 20 -7.89 15.17 -5.45
CA LYS A 20 -6.86 14.48 -4.67
C LYS A 20 -6.09 13.59 -5.63
N ARG A 21 -4.83 13.93 -5.93
CA ARG A 21 -3.99 13.09 -6.78
C ARG A 21 -3.65 11.79 -6.05
N THR A 22 -3.23 10.76 -6.78
CA THR A 22 -2.86 9.46 -6.19
C THR A 22 -1.80 9.58 -5.09
N THR A 23 -0.87 10.51 -5.24
CA THR A 23 0.13 10.83 -4.20
C THR A 23 -0.48 11.35 -2.90
N PHE A 24 -1.61 12.10 -2.96
CA PHE A 24 -2.38 12.47 -1.76
C PHE A 24 -2.82 11.23 -0.98
N HIS A 25 -3.37 10.25 -1.70
CA HIS A 25 -3.91 9.04 -1.09
C HIS A 25 -2.82 8.18 -0.44
N VAL A 26 -1.64 8.06 -1.05
CA VAL A 26 -0.50 7.38 -0.43
C VAL A 26 -0.13 8.03 0.91
N MET A 27 0.02 9.35 0.93
CA MET A 27 0.32 10.05 2.18
C MET A 27 -0.78 9.93 3.21
N GLN A 28 -2.04 10.02 2.79
CA GLN A 28 -3.19 9.87 3.67
C GLN A 28 -3.17 8.48 4.33
N MET A 29 -2.88 7.42 3.58
CA MET A 29 -2.74 6.08 4.12
C MET A 29 -1.60 6.02 5.14
N TYR A 30 -0.40 6.49 4.80
CA TYR A 30 0.73 6.45 5.74
C TYR A 30 0.51 7.29 7.00
N ALA A 31 -0.17 8.44 6.88
CA ALA A 31 -0.41 9.33 8.01
C ALA A 31 -1.48 8.81 8.98
N ASN A 32 -2.41 7.96 8.53
CA ASN A 32 -3.58 7.56 9.33
C ASN A 32 -3.65 6.06 9.63
N GLU A 33 -2.90 5.22 8.91
CA GLU A 33 -3.06 3.76 8.98
C GLU A 33 -1.80 3.05 9.51
N LEU A 34 -0.68 3.75 9.68
CA LEU A 34 0.53 3.22 10.30
C LEU A 34 0.55 3.49 11.81
N GLY A 35 1.18 2.58 12.55
CA GLY A 35 1.50 2.79 13.96
C GLY A 35 2.65 3.79 14.15
N SER A 36 2.75 4.33 15.36
CA SER A 36 3.76 5.33 15.74
C SER A 36 5.19 4.81 15.86
N THR A 37 5.39 3.49 15.95
CA THR A 37 6.72 2.86 16.11
C THR A 37 6.98 1.83 15.03
N ILE A 38 8.19 1.84 14.44
CA ILE A 38 8.64 0.80 13.50
C ILE A 38 8.98 -0.50 14.25
N SER A 39 8.57 -1.64 13.71
CA SER A 39 8.97 -2.97 14.19
C SER A 39 9.93 -3.62 13.17
N PRO A 40 10.93 -4.40 13.63
CA PRO A 40 11.80 -5.16 12.74
C PRO A 40 11.00 -6.09 11.82
N VAL A 41 11.35 -6.11 10.54
CA VAL A 41 10.79 -7.02 9.54
C VAL A 41 11.90 -7.48 8.59
N ALA A 42 11.90 -8.77 8.25
CA ALA A 42 12.73 -9.31 7.19
C ALA A 42 11.87 -9.45 5.94
N VAL A 43 12.29 -8.83 4.84
CA VAL A 43 11.58 -8.90 3.56
C VAL A 43 12.47 -9.58 2.54
N THR A 44 11.98 -10.68 1.95
CA THR A 44 12.61 -11.36 0.83
C THR A 44 11.66 -11.34 -0.35
N SER A 45 12.16 -10.91 -1.50
CA SER A 45 11.36 -10.79 -2.72
C SER A 45 12.19 -11.19 -3.93
N SER A 46 11.51 -11.72 -4.95
CA SER A 46 12.08 -11.77 -6.30
C SER A 46 12.34 -10.37 -6.84
N ASN A 47 13.24 -10.27 -7.81
CA ASN A 47 13.50 -9.01 -8.51
C ASN A 47 12.37 -8.70 -9.52
N LEU A 48 12.15 -7.41 -9.75
CA LEU A 48 11.32 -6.95 -10.86
C LEU A 48 11.94 -7.37 -12.20
N PRO A 49 11.15 -8.00 -13.08
CA PRO A 49 11.64 -8.41 -14.39
C PRO A 49 11.92 -7.18 -15.27
N GLY A 50 12.98 -7.27 -16.09
CA GLY A 50 13.28 -6.26 -17.12
C GLY A 50 13.98 -4.99 -16.65
N ILE A 51 14.36 -4.87 -15.37
CA ILE A 51 15.17 -3.77 -14.86
C ILE A 51 16.61 -4.27 -14.62
N ALA A 52 17.60 -3.47 -15.05
CA ALA A 52 19.02 -3.84 -15.00
C ALA A 52 19.60 -3.91 -13.57
N GLU A 53 18.90 -3.35 -12.60
CA GLU A 53 19.26 -3.36 -11.19
C GLU A 53 18.37 -4.35 -10.42
N ASN A 54 18.93 -4.97 -9.37
CA ASN A 54 18.23 -5.89 -8.46
C ASN A 54 17.19 -5.16 -7.60
N ILE A 55 16.12 -4.66 -8.22
CA ILE A 55 15.01 -4.01 -7.52
C ILE A 55 14.01 -5.08 -7.09
N ALA A 56 13.77 -5.19 -5.78
CA ALA A 56 12.77 -6.10 -5.23
C ALA A 56 11.35 -5.74 -5.75
N ALA A 57 10.61 -6.75 -6.21
CA ALA A 57 9.21 -6.61 -6.63
C ALA A 57 8.28 -6.21 -5.48
N VAL A 58 8.54 -6.77 -4.29
CA VAL A 58 7.80 -6.48 -3.06
C VAL A 58 8.71 -5.83 -2.04
N ASP A 59 8.15 -4.91 -1.28
CA ASP A 59 8.80 -4.32 -0.11
C ASP A 59 7.76 -4.04 0.97
N ALA A 60 8.21 -4.00 2.22
CA ALA A 60 7.33 -3.93 3.36
C ALA A 60 7.96 -3.20 4.54
N ILE A 61 7.10 -2.54 5.32
CA ILE A 61 7.42 -2.10 6.67
C ILE A 61 6.37 -2.61 7.64
N THR A 62 6.77 -2.81 8.89
CA THR A 62 5.84 -3.12 9.98
C THR A 62 5.89 -2.02 11.02
N THR A 63 4.73 -1.61 11.50
CA THR A 63 4.60 -0.60 12.54
C THR A 63 3.60 -1.06 13.59
N ILE A 64 3.71 -0.52 14.80
CA ILE A 64 2.85 -0.84 15.93
C ILE A 64 2.74 0.40 16.84
N ASP A 65 1.60 0.56 17.49
CA ASP A 65 1.45 1.54 18.57
C ASP A 65 1.84 0.93 19.91
N PRO A 66 2.57 1.64 20.78
CA PRO A 66 2.93 1.14 22.11
C PRO A 66 1.71 0.65 22.91
N GLY A 67 1.74 -0.61 23.36
CA GLY A 67 0.65 -1.23 24.11
C GLY A 67 -0.50 -1.79 23.25
N SER A 68 -0.43 -1.65 21.94
CA SER A 68 -1.32 -2.35 20.99
C SER A 68 -0.89 -3.80 20.82
N ASN A 69 -1.84 -4.69 20.53
CA ASN A 69 -1.59 -6.04 20.02
C ASN A 69 -1.93 -6.13 18.52
N GLU A 70 -1.95 -5.00 17.83
CA GLU A 70 -2.24 -4.94 16.40
C GLU A 70 -1.05 -4.31 15.66
N TRP A 71 -0.43 -5.10 14.80
CA TRP A 71 0.63 -4.64 13.91
C TRP A 71 0.03 -4.18 12.59
N LYS A 72 0.57 -3.10 12.05
CA LYS A 72 0.27 -2.60 10.70
C LYS A 72 1.41 -3.01 9.78
N VAL A 73 1.10 -3.79 8.76
CA VAL A 73 2.06 -4.19 7.72
C VAL A 73 1.71 -3.42 6.45
N ALA A 74 2.56 -2.48 6.06
CA ALA A 74 2.44 -1.81 4.77
C ALA A 74 3.28 -2.54 3.74
N LEU A 75 2.63 -3.00 2.68
CA LEU A 75 3.20 -3.78 1.59
C LEU A 75 3.03 -3.01 0.28
N ILE A 76 4.07 -3.03 -0.55
CA ILE A 76 4.03 -2.51 -1.91
C ILE A 76 4.36 -3.63 -2.88
N ASN A 77 3.51 -3.82 -3.88
CA ASN A 77 3.82 -4.60 -5.06
C ASN A 77 4.15 -3.65 -6.21
N ARG A 78 5.42 -3.61 -6.61
CA ARG A 78 5.92 -2.76 -7.69
C ARG A 78 5.67 -3.35 -9.08
N HIS A 79 5.28 -4.63 -9.18
CA HIS A 79 5.06 -5.26 -10.47
C HIS A 79 3.87 -4.58 -11.18
N PRO A 80 4.02 -4.13 -12.44
CA PRO A 80 2.97 -3.37 -13.12
C PRO A 80 1.70 -4.18 -13.44
N GLU A 81 1.86 -5.48 -13.71
CA GLU A 81 0.76 -6.32 -14.24
C GLU A 81 0.43 -7.58 -13.40
N SER A 82 1.40 -8.17 -12.72
CA SER A 82 1.22 -9.39 -11.93
C SER A 82 0.95 -9.12 -10.46
N SER A 83 -0.01 -9.84 -9.90
CA SER A 83 -0.16 -9.95 -8.45
C SER A 83 1.07 -10.63 -7.83
N ALA A 84 1.41 -10.23 -6.61
CA ALA A 84 2.45 -10.87 -5.82
C ALA A 84 1.80 -11.74 -4.75
N SER A 85 2.18 -13.02 -4.69
CA SER A 85 1.79 -13.92 -3.61
C SER A 85 2.82 -13.81 -2.49
N ILE A 86 2.41 -13.35 -1.32
CA ILE A 86 3.28 -12.99 -0.20
C ILE A 86 3.02 -13.95 0.95
N SER A 87 4.10 -14.57 1.46
CA SER A 87 4.06 -15.32 2.71
C SER A 87 4.30 -14.38 3.89
N LEU A 88 3.41 -14.43 4.88
CA LEU A 88 3.43 -13.65 6.10
C LEU A 88 3.59 -14.57 7.31
N GLN A 89 4.58 -14.25 8.14
CA GLN A 89 4.88 -14.99 9.37
C GLN A 89 5.12 -14.02 10.52
N PHE A 90 4.70 -14.42 11.72
CA PHE A 90 4.99 -13.72 12.96
C PHE A 90 5.84 -14.64 13.86
N GLY A 91 7.14 -14.35 13.94
CA GLY A 91 8.11 -15.33 14.46
C GLY A 91 8.09 -16.59 13.60
N ASP A 92 7.98 -17.76 14.24
CA ASP A 92 7.93 -19.06 13.55
C ASP A 92 6.50 -19.53 13.22
N LYS A 93 5.50 -18.64 13.33
CA LYS A 93 4.08 -18.98 13.12
C LYS A 93 3.53 -18.31 11.86
N ASN A 94 2.78 -19.09 11.09
CA ASN A 94 1.92 -18.52 10.05
C ASN A 94 0.79 -17.74 10.70
N ILE A 95 0.43 -16.62 10.08
CA ILE A 95 -0.78 -15.86 10.39
C ILE A 95 -1.86 -16.39 9.46
N ASP A 96 -3.04 -16.69 9.99
CA ASP A 96 -4.18 -17.16 9.20
C ASP A 96 -5.46 -16.45 9.65
N GLY A 97 -6.43 -16.35 8.75
CA GLY A 97 -7.75 -15.79 9.04
C GLY A 97 -8.04 -14.49 8.31
N GLU A 98 -9.17 -13.87 8.66
CA GLU A 98 -9.64 -12.65 8.01
C GLU A 98 -9.01 -11.41 8.66
N VAL A 99 -8.41 -10.53 7.85
CA VAL A 99 -7.77 -9.29 8.28
C VAL A 99 -8.37 -8.08 7.58
N ALA A 100 -8.45 -6.96 8.32
CA ALA A 100 -8.82 -5.68 7.74
C ALA A 100 -7.64 -5.10 6.95
N ALA A 101 -7.94 -4.54 5.78
CA ALA A 101 -6.93 -3.92 4.94
C ALA A 101 -7.44 -2.67 4.24
N ILE A 102 -6.52 -1.78 3.88
CA ILE A 102 -6.77 -0.65 2.99
C ILE A 102 -5.80 -0.74 1.81
N VAL A 103 -6.36 -0.81 0.61
CA VAL A 103 -5.60 -0.96 -0.64
C VAL A 103 -5.76 0.26 -1.52
N LEU A 104 -4.66 0.74 -2.08
CA LEU A 104 -4.61 1.72 -3.17
C LEU A 104 -4.01 1.03 -4.39
N SER A 105 -4.84 0.90 -5.43
CA SER A 105 -4.46 0.35 -6.73
C SER A 105 -5.33 0.97 -7.83
N GLY A 106 -4.86 0.86 -9.07
CA GLY A 106 -5.58 1.27 -10.28
C GLY A 106 -5.74 0.12 -11.28
N ASP A 107 -6.46 0.37 -12.36
CA ASP A 107 -6.57 -0.50 -13.54
C ASP A 107 -5.30 -0.46 -14.43
N SER A 108 -4.43 0.53 -14.23
CA SER A 108 -3.14 0.70 -14.91
C SER A 108 -2.16 1.45 -14.02
N PRO A 109 -0.84 1.23 -14.16
CA PRO A 109 0.18 2.08 -13.53
C PRO A 109 0.07 3.57 -13.89
N ASP A 110 -0.49 3.88 -15.06
CA ASP A 110 -0.71 5.25 -15.52
C ASP A 110 -2.09 5.81 -15.09
N ALA A 111 -2.85 5.09 -14.25
CA ALA A 111 -4.14 5.58 -13.78
C ALA A 111 -3.98 6.76 -12.82
N PHE A 112 -4.72 7.84 -13.07
CA PHE A 112 -4.70 9.05 -12.25
C PHE A 112 -6.09 9.65 -12.07
N ASN A 113 -6.22 10.54 -11.09
CA ASN A 113 -7.43 11.32 -10.84
C ASN A 113 -7.33 12.66 -11.57
N ASP A 114 -8.38 12.98 -12.33
CA ASP A 114 -8.55 14.27 -13.00
C ASP A 114 -9.83 14.98 -12.53
N VAL A 115 -10.18 16.09 -13.18
CA VAL A 115 -11.35 16.90 -12.81
C VAL A 115 -12.67 16.17 -13.09
N ASP A 116 -12.72 15.34 -14.13
CA ASP A 116 -13.92 14.63 -14.56
C ASP A 116 -14.09 13.30 -13.80
N HIS A 117 -12.98 12.69 -13.38
CA HIS A 117 -12.90 11.44 -12.62
C HIS A 117 -12.04 11.61 -11.36
N PRO A 118 -12.48 12.43 -10.38
CA PRO A 118 -11.66 12.79 -9.22
C PRO A 118 -11.36 11.65 -8.25
N ASN A 119 -12.05 10.51 -8.39
CA ASN A 119 -11.91 9.32 -7.53
C ASN A 119 -11.64 8.04 -8.32
N ARG A 120 -11.06 8.11 -9.53
CA ARG A 120 -10.74 6.92 -10.34
C ARG A 120 -9.79 5.97 -9.61
N VAL A 121 -8.81 6.53 -8.91
CA VAL A 121 -7.83 5.82 -8.08
C VAL A 121 -7.92 6.37 -6.66
N ALA A 122 -8.50 5.58 -5.76
CA ALA A 122 -8.70 5.94 -4.36
C ALA A 122 -8.50 4.71 -3.45
N PRO A 123 -8.07 4.91 -2.20
CA PRO A 123 -7.96 3.82 -1.24
C PRO A 123 -9.31 3.18 -0.98
N ARG A 124 -9.33 1.85 -0.92
CA ARG A 124 -10.52 1.05 -0.62
C ARG A 124 -10.25 0.22 0.61
N LYS A 125 -11.17 0.29 1.59
CA LYS A 125 -11.18 -0.65 2.72
C LYS A 125 -11.71 -1.99 2.23
N ILE A 126 -10.97 -3.04 2.48
CA ILE A 126 -11.30 -4.41 2.10
C ILE A 126 -11.08 -5.35 3.29
N ARG A 127 -11.58 -6.57 3.17
CA ARG A 127 -11.17 -7.68 4.01
C ARG A 127 -10.39 -8.67 3.15
N LEU A 128 -9.29 -9.17 3.68
CA LEU A 128 -8.47 -10.19 3.05
C LEU A 128 -8.49 -11.44 3.92
N THR A 129 -8.46 -12.60 3.29
CA THR A 129 -8.22 -13.86 3.98
C THR A 129 -6.75 -14.23 3.81
N ILE A 130 -6.07 -14.47 4.92
CA ILE A 130 -4.75 -15.08 4.93
C ILE A 130 -4.97 -16.59 5.06
N GLU A 131 -4.48 -17.34 4.07
CA GLU A 131 -4.64 -18.79 4.00
C GLU A 131 -3.26 -19.47 3.92
N ASN A 132 -2.95 -20.31 4.91
CA ASN A 132 -1.64 -20.93 5.08
C ASN A 132 -0.50 -19.89 5.13
N GLY A 133 -0.74 -18.74 5.75
CA GLY A 133 0.21 -17.63 5.78
C GLY A 133 0.35 -16.87 4.47
N MET A 134 -0.51 -17.11 3.46
CA MET A 134 -0.38 -16.47 2.14
C MET A 134 -1.46 -15.42 1.91
N ILE A 135 -1.05 -14.31 1.27
CA ILE A 135 -1.96 -13.31 0.70
C ILE A 135 -1.56 -12.96 -0.72
N ASP A 136 -2.54 -12.62 -1.55
CA ASP A 136 -2.30 -12.05 -2.87
C ASP A 136 -2.45 -10.53 -2.84
N VAL A 137 -1.39 -9.84 -3.24
CA VAL A 137 -1.35 -8.38 -3.35
C VAL A 137 -1.45 -7.97 -4.82
N PRO A 138 -2.44 -7.15 -5.20
CA PRO A 138 -2.66 -6.74 -6.60
C PRO A 138 -1.41 -6.12 -7.24
N PRO A 139 -1.30 -6.12 -8.57
CA PRO A 139 -0.26 -5.39 -9.27
C PRO A 139 -0.30 -3.90 -8.94
N HIS A 140 0.86 -3.26 -9.00
CA HIS A 140 1.05 -1.82 -8.84
C HIS A 140 0.22 -1.23 -7.69
N SER A 141 0.41 -1.78 -6.49
CA SER A 141 -0.45 -1.46 -5.36
C SER A 141 0.34 -1.18 -4.08
N LEU A 142 -0.28 -0.36 -3.23
CA LEU A 142 0.07 -0.19 -1.83
C LEU A 142 -1.08 -0.74 -1.00
N ILE A 143 -0.79 -1.64 -0.07
CA ILE A 143 -1.76 -2.17 0.86
C ILE A 143 -1.25 -2.07 2.30
N ILE A 144 -2.11 -1.71 3.23
CA ILE A 144 -1.82 -1.76 4.66
C ILE A 144 -2.79 -2.74 5.28
N ILE A 145 -2.28 -3.79 5.89
CA ILE A 145 -3.05 -4.81 6.60
C ILE A 145 -2.85 -4.68 8.11
N ALA A 146 -3.89 -4.99 8.88
CA ALA A 146 -3.84 -5.06 10.33
C ALA A 146 -3.83 -6.53 10.78
N ILE A 147 -2.79 -6.95 11.49
CA ILE A 147 -2.60 -8.32 11.99
C ILE A 147 -2.49 -8.32 13.52
N GLN A 148 -2.95 -9.39 14.15
CA GLN A 148 -2.96 -9.60 15.61
C GLN A 148 -2.17 -10.84 16.01
#